data_AF-X0TVZ5-F1
#
_entry.id   AF-X0TVZ5-F1
#
_cell.length_a   1.000
_cell.length_b   1.000
_cell.length_c   1.000
_cell.angle_alpha   90.00
_cell.angle_beta   90.00
_cell.angle_gamma   90.00
#
_symmetry.space_group_name_H-M   'P 1'
#
loop_
_entity.id
_entity.type
_entity.pdbx_description
1 polymer ?
#
loop_
_entity_poly.entity_id
_entity_poly.type
_entity_poly.pdbx_seq_one_letter_code
_entity_poly.pdbx_strand_id
1 'polypeptide(L)'
;KIIFAAPSVKNFVGIRKKLKSSKVKDVIYWPVLKKSEGYYISAFSRSSGLNRVFNEILSNKIPTMLDLEIPLKRGILKHLHYFFKSKRLIDNFLLNAEKNGIEIYTAEYDIPHKLAEALFSFIRLTLNPKKFKHQRIVMLYTSFRKNQVIEDYLLKQLEKSKQKYGEDFLVGLGVIAPGVGENEPILSPSHLEHDLKVLNREGIKKVVIFRLGGLNKKYLEVIKKYVS
;
A
#
# COMPACT_ATOMS: atom_id res chain seq x y z
N LYS A 1 11.04 -7.64 3.43
CA LYS A 1 11.12 -6.92 2.13
C LYS A 1 11.18 -5.43 2.42
N ILE A 2 11.76 -4.61 1.54
CA ILE A 2 11.72 -3.14 1.64
C ILE A 2 10.89 -2.61 0.48
N ILE A 3 9.91 -1.76 0.75
CA ILE A 3 9.15 -1.06 -0.28
C ILE A 3 9.66 0.37 -0.32
N PHE A 4 10.03 0.87 -1.51
CA PHE A 4 10.65 2.19 -1.63
C PHE A 4 9.95 3.07 -2.67
N ALA A 5 9.51 4.24 -2.23
CA ALA A 5 8.88 5.25 -3.07
C ALA A 5 9.91 5.95 -3.98
N ALA A 6 9.74 5.87 -5.30
CA ALA A 6 10.60 6.60 -6.23
C ALA A 6 9.80 7.16 -7.44
N PRO A 7 10.21 8.34 -7.97
CA PRO A 7 9.47 8.99 -9.05
C PRO A 7 9.66 8.31 -10.42
N SER A 8 10.65 7.42 -10.54
CA SER A 8 10.96 6.65 -11.75
C SER A 8 11.69 5.36 -11.41
N VAL A 9 11.67 4.41 -12.35
CA VAL A 9 12.44 3.16 -12.25
C VAL A 9 13.95 3.44 -12.17
N LYS A 10 14.46 4.43 -12.90
CA LYS A 10 15.88 4.81 -12.84
C LYS A 10 16.32 5.18 -11.43
N ASN A 11 15.53 5.99 -10.73
CA ASN A 11 15.82 6.38 -9.34
C ASN A 11 15.70 5.19 -8.39
N PHE A 12 14.67 4.37 -8.58
CA PHE A 12 14.50 3.13 -7.82
C PHE A 12 15.72 2.20 -7.96
N VAL A 13 16.20 1.93 -9.17
CA VAL A 13 17.36 1.07 -9.43
C VAL A 13 18.62 1.66 -8.79
N GLY A 14 18.82 2.98 -8.85
CA GLY A 14 19.93 3.65 -8.20
C GLY A 14 19.96 3.43 -6.68
N ILE A 15 18.78 3.46 -6.04
CA ILE A 15 18.65 3.27 -4.60
C ILE A 15 18.76 1.79 -4.23
N ARG A 16 18.13 0.90 -5.01
CA ARG A 16 18.22 -0.57 -4.84
C ARG A 16 19.68 -1.03 -4.83
N LYS A 17 20.54 -0.46 -5.69
CA LYS A 17 21.99 -0.77 -5.71
C LYS A 17 22.72 -0.40 -4.41
N LYS A 18 22.24 0.61 -3.68
CA LYS A 18 22.81 1.04 -2.39
C LYS A 18 22.29 0.21 -1.20
N LEU A 19 21.14 -0.45 -1.35
CA LEU A 19 20.50 -1.25 -0.29
C LEU A 19 20.98 -2.71 -0.23
N LYS A 20 22.17 -3.02 -0.73
CA LYS A 20 22.72 -4.38 -0.70
C LYS A 20 22.98 -4.81 0.75
N SER A 21 22.10 -5.65 1.28
CA SER A 21 22.23 -6.27 2.60
C SER A 21 21.65 -7.68 2.53
N SER A 22 22.34 -8.66 3.13
CA SER A 22 21.86 -10.05 3.22
C SER A 22 20.53 -10.18 3.98
N LYS A 23 20.20 -9.19 4.82
CA LYS A 23 18.93 -9.14 5.57
C LYS A 23 17.75 -8.67 4.72
N VAL A 24 18.01 -8.03 3.58
CA VAL A 24 16.97 -7.53 2.67
C VAL A 24 16.72 -8.58 1.58
N LYS A 25 15.72 -9.43 1.81
CA LYS A 25 15.33 -10.48 0.86
C LYS A 25 14.86 -9.93 -0.49
N ASP A 26 14.21 -8.76 -0.48
CA ASP A 26 13.62 -8.18 -1.68
C ASP A 26 13.39 -6.67 -1.51
N VAL A 27 13.40 -5.95 -2.64
CA VAL A 27 13.16 -4.51 -2.74
C VAL A 27 12.09 -4.26 -3.79
N ILE A 28 10.95 -3.72 -3.37
CA ILE A 28 9.75 -3.49 -4.18
C ILE A 28 9.67 -2.01 -4.55
N TYR A 29 9.35 -1.72 -5.81
CA TYR A 29 9.18 -0.37 -6.30
C TYR A 29 7.81 0.20 -5.92
N TRP A 30 7.78 1.39 -5.33
CA TRP A 30 6.54 2.15 -5.14
C TRP A 30 6.57 3.39 -6.04
N PRO A 31 5.91 3.38 -7.20
CA PRO A 31 5.85 4.54 -8.06
C PRO A 31 5.05 5.66 -7.42
N VAL A 32 5.54 6.89 -7.58
CA VAL A 32 4.84 8.09 -7.14
C VAL A 32 4.57 8.96 -8.37
N LEU A 33 3.32 9.36 -8.55
CA LEU A 33 2.96 10.32 -9.60
C LEU A 33 3.37 11.73 -9.17
N LYS A 34 3.54 12.64 -10.13
CA LYS A 34 3.72 14.05 -9.77
C LYS A 34 2.47 14.54 -9.03
N LYS A 35 2.60 15.54 -8.15
CA LYS A 35 1.43 16.15 -7.49
C LYS A 35 0.39 16.65 -8.50
N SER A 36 0.84 17.21 -9.62
CA SER A 36 -0.02 17.64 -10.73
C SER A 36 -0.69 16.50 -11.49
N GLU A 37 -0.21 15.26 -11.35
CA GLU A 37 -0.77 14.04 -11.92
C GLU A 37 -1.73 13.32 -10.95
N GLY A 38 -1.85 13.80 -9.71
CA GLY A 38 -2.70 13.24 -8.66
C GLY A 38 -1.94 12.62 -7.47
N TYR A 39 -0.62 12.48 -7.58
CA TYR A 39 0.29 11.86 -6.59
C TYR A 39 0.09 10.35 -6.38
N TYR A 40 -1.13 9.93 -6.01
CA TYR A 40 -1.51 8.53 -5.86
C TYR A 40 -2.20 7.96 -7.10
N ILE A 41 -2.29 6.63 -7.18
CA ILE A 41 -2.92 5.93 -8.30
C ILE A 41 -4.41 5.76 -8.01
N SER A 42 -5.25 6.25 -8.93
CA SER A 42 -6.69 6.03 -8.92
C SER A 42 -7.25 6.28 -10.32
N ALA A 43 -8.55 6.02 -10.51
CA ALA A 43 -9.24 6.43 -11.72
C ALA A 43 -9.19 7.97 -11.94
N PHE A 44 -8.95 8.78 -10.91
CA PHE A 44 -8.84 10.24 -11.03
C PHE A 44 -7.40 10.73 -11.23
N SER A 45 -6.42 9.84 -11.43
CA SER A 45 -5.06 10.26 -11.77
C SER A 45 -4.96 10.67 -13.24
N ARG A 46 -3.99 11.50 -13.59
CA ARG A 46 -3.76 11.86 -15.00
C ARG A 46 -3.30 10.65 -15.79
N SER A 47 -4.01 10.35 -16.88
CA SER A 47 -3.72 9.19 -17.73
C SER A 47 -2.29 9.18 -18.30
N SER A 48 -1.69 10.33 -18.57
CA SER A 48 -0.29 10.42 -19.03
C SER A 48 0.71 9.99 -17.95
N GLY A 49 0.46 10.35 -16.69
CA GLY A 49 1.28 9.92 -15.55
C GLY A 49 1.19 8.41 -15.32
N LEU A 50 -0.03 7.86 -15.39
CA LEU A 50 -0.26 6.42 -15.31
C LEU A 50 0.45 5.66 -16.44
N ASN A 51 0.28 6.12 -17.70
CA ASN A 51 0.96 5.51 -18.85
C ASN A 51 2.47 5.48 -18.68
N ARG A 52 3.07 6.60 -18.26
CA ARG A 52 4.51 6.69 -18.01
C ARG A 52 4.95 5.65 -16.99
N VAL A 53 4.31 5.64 -15.81
CA VAL A 53 4.66 4.73 -14.71
C VAL A 53 4.47 3.26 -15.13
N PHE A 54 3.32 2.91 -15.71
CA PHE A 54 3.02 1.53 -16.10
C PHE A 54 3.94 1.04 -17.21
N ASN A 55 4.28 1.88 -18.20
CA ASN A 55 5.24 1.51 -19.23
C ASN A 55 6.65 1.32 -18.66
N GLU A 56 7.08 2.18 -17.73
CA GLU A 56 8.36 2.01 -17.03
C GLU A 56 8.40 0.66 -16.28
N ILE A 57 7.33 0.31 -15.56
CA ILE A 57 7.24 -0.96 -14.82
C ILE A 57 7.25 -2.16 -15.77
N LEU A 58 6.42 -2.14 -16.81
CA LEU A 58 6.32 -3.23 -17.79
C LEU A 58 7.65 -3.48 -18.51
N SER A 59 8.33 -2.41 -18.92
CA SER A 59 9.60 -2.51 -19.65
C SER A 59 10.73 -3.09 -18.79
N ASN A 60 10.68 -2.87 -17.48
CA ASN A 60 11.73 -3.31 -16.55
C ASN A 60 11.36 -4.56 -15.73
N LYS A 61 10.09 -5.00 -15.79
CA LYS A 61 9.56 -6.18 -15.08
C LYS A 61 9.88 -6.17 -13.57
N ILE A 62 9.60 -5.05 -12.90
CA ILE A 62 9.97 -4.84 -11.49
C ILE A 62 8.77 -5.09 -10.56
N PRO A 63 8.93 -5.87 -9.46
CA PRO A 63 7.92 -5.99 -8.41
C PRO A 63 7.48 -4.63 -7.89
N THR A 64 6.18 -4.38 -7.86
CA THR A 64 5.65 -3.03 -7.65
C THR A 64 4.52 -3.00 -6.62
N MET A 65 4.55 -2.02 -5.71
CA MET A 65 3.42 -1.65 -4.86
C MET A 65 2.71 -0.41 -5.40
N LEU A 66 1.43 -0.54 -5.72
CA LEU A 66 0.57 0.59 -6.06
C LEU A 66 -0.14 1.09 -4.80
N ASP A 67 -0.02 2.39 -4.54
CA ASP A 67 -0.77 3.05 -3.48
C ASP A 67 -2.08 3.62 -4.04
N LEU A 68 -3.19 3.01 -3.65
CA LEU A 68 -4.51 3.23 -4.23
C LEU A 68 -5.31 4.22 -3.39
N GLU A 69 -5.12 5.50 -3.66
CA GLU A 69 -5.77 6.59 -2.94
C GLU A 69 -6.37 7.64 -3.88
N ILE A 70 -7.36 8.38 -3.36
CA ILE A 70 -7.92 9.54 -4.03
C ILE A 70 -6.82 10.62 -4.16
N PRO A 71 -6.73 11.32 -5.30
CA PRO A 71 -5.80 12.43 -5.44
C PRO A 71 -6.02 13.49 -4.35
N LEU A 72 -4.94 14.15 -3.94
CA LEU A 72 -5.00 15.23 -2.95
C LEU A 72 -6.10 16.27 -3.30
N LYS A 73 -6.90 16.65 -2.29
CA LYS A 73 -8.23 17.32 -2.30
C LYS A 73 -8.56 18.32 -3.44
N ARG A 74 -7.57 18.97 -4.06
CA ARG A 74 -7.77 19.94 -5.18
C ARG A 74 -7.73 19.31 -6.58
N GLY A 75 -7.52 18.00 -6.70
CA GLY A 75 -7.30 17.30 -7.98
C GLY A 75 -8.52 16.60 -8.58
N ILE A 76 -9.52 16.19 -7.78
CA ILE A 76 -10.59 15.28 -8.24
C ILE A 76 -11.41 15.91 -9.37
N LEU A 77 -12.00 17.09 -9.15
CA LEU A 77 -12.81 17.80 -10.14
C LEU A 77 -12.02 18.09 -11.43
N LYS A 78 -10.75 18.51 -11.27
CA LYS A 78 -9.86 18.81 -12.39
C LYS A 78 -9.48 17.59 -13.21
N HIS A 79 -9.69 16.37 -12.69
CA HIS A 79 -9.24 15.14 -13.30
C HIS A 79 -10.40 14.19 -13.68
N LEU A 80 -11.65 14.61 -13.50
CA LEU A 80 -12.84 13.80 -13.84
C LEU A 80 -12.83 13.35 -15.30
N HIS A 81 -12.38 14.19 -16.23
CA HIS A 81 -12.32 13.85 -17.66
C HIS A 81 -11.30 12.75 -17.99
N TYR A 82 -10.37 12.45 -17.08
CA TYR A 82 -9.46 11.31 -17.24
C TYR A 82 -10.06 9.99 -16.76
N PHE A 83 -11.18 10.01 -16.04
CA PHE A 83 -11.70 8.89 -15.26
C PHE A 83 -11.69 7.55 -16.00
N PHE A 84 -12.42 7.47 -17.11
CA PHE A 84 -12.56 6.22 -17.87
C PHE A 84 -11.24 5.76 -18.49
N LYS A 85 -10.43 6.71 -18.98
CA LYS A 85 -9.13 6.39 -19.57
C LYS A 85 -8.17 5.85 -18.52
N SER A 86 -8.06 6.52 -17.38
CA SER A 86 -7.20 6.13 -16.26
C SER A 86 -7.63 4.81 -15.64
N LYS A 87 -8.94 4.61 -15.45
CA LYS A 87 -9.51 3.33 -15.03
C LYS A 87 -9.13 2.19 -15.98
N ARG A 88 -9.26 2.40 -17.29
CA ARG A 88 -8.86 1.40 -18.30
C ARG A 88 -7.37 1.11 -18.26
N LEU A 89 -6.53 2.11 -18.04
CA LEU A 89 -5.09 1.93 -17.91
C LEU A 89 -4.72 1.08 -16.69
N ILE A 90 -5.35 1.33 -15.55
CA ILE A 90 -5.16 0.52 -14.33
C ILE A 90 -5.59 -0.93 -14.58
N ASP A 91 -6.79 -1.12 -15.14
CA ASP A 91 -7.32 -2.46 -15.46
C ASP A 91 -6.38 -3.23 -16.40
N ASN A 92 -5.94 -2.59 -17.49
CA ASN A 92 -5.04 -3.20 -18.46
C ASN A 92 -3.66 -3.49 -17.87
N PHE A 93 -3.11 -2.60 -17.06
CA PHE A 93 -1.83 -2.82 -16.41
C PHE A 93 -1.88 -4.05 -15.50
N LEU A 94 -2.88 -4.12 -14.63
CA LEU A 94 -3.02 -5.22 -13.67
C LEU A 94 -3.26 -6.57 -14.36
N LEU A 95 -4.13 -6.63 -15.37
CA LEU A 95 -4.39 -7.86 -16.13
C LEU A 95 -3.15 -8.36 -16.89
N ASN A 96 -2.24 -7.46 -17.26
CA ASN A 96 -1.02 -7.82 -17.98
C ASN A 96 0.18 -8.03 -17.05
N ALA A 97 0.16 -7.53 -15.81
CA ALA A 97 1.27 -7.61 -14.88
C ALA A 97 1.68 -9.07 -14.63
N GLU A 98 0.72 -9.95 -14.32
CA GLU A 98 0.97 -11.38 -14.13
C GLU A 98 1.60 -12.02 -15.38
N LYS A 99 1.00 -11.77 -16.56
CA LYS A 99 1.50 -12.31 -17.84
C LYS A 99 2.94 -11.87 -18.15
N ASN A 100 3.35 -10.73 -17.61
CA ASN A 100 4.71 -10.20 -17.75
C ASN A 100 5.63 -10.60 -16.59
N GLY A 101 5.18 -11.46 -15.67
CA GLY A 101 5.96 -11.93 -14.52
C GLY A 101 6.18 -10.87 -13.44
N ILE A 102 5.27 -9.90 -13.33
CA ILE A 102 5.39 -8.77 -12.40
C ILE A 102 4.55 -9.06 -11.15
N GLU A 103 5.21 -9.14 -9.99
CA GLU A 103 4.51 -9.22 -8.70
C GLU A 103 3.94 -7.84 -8.34
N ILE A 104 2.63 -7.78 -8.13
CA ILE A 104 1.92 -6.54 -7.75
C ILE A 104 1.46 -6.62 -6.31
N TYR A 105 1.71 -5.54 -5.58
CA TYR A 105 1.15 -5.25 -4.28
C TYR A 105 0.23 -4.04 -4.39
N THR A 106 -0.80 -3.98 -3.57
CA THR A 106 -1.68 -2.81 -3.51
C THR A 106 -1.89 -2.40 -2.07
N ALA A 107 -1.63 -1.12 -1.75
CA ALA A 107 -2.02 -0.55 -0.47
C ALA A 107 -3.45 -0.03 -0.59
N GLU A 108 -4.36 -0.59 0.20
CA GLU A 108 -5.79 -0.34 0.09
C GLU A 108 -6.40 -0.15 1.48
N TYR A 109 -7.31 0.82 1.62
CA TYR A 109 -8.13 0.94 2.83
C TYR A 109 -9.07 -0.25 2.97
N ASP A 110 -9.32 -0.66 4.21
CA ASP A 110 -10.41 -1.58 4.49
C ASP A 110 -11.75 -0.83 4.49
N ILE A 111 -12.68 -1.25 3.64
CA ILE A 111 -13.97 -0.59 3.44
C ILE A 111 -15.07 -1.48 4.01
N PRO A 112 -15.68 -1.12 5.15
CA PRO A 112 -16.55 -2.03 5.89
C PRO A 112 -17.96 -2.19 5.28
N HIS A 113 -18.39 -1.29 4.40
CA HIS A 113 -19.74 -1.26 3.84
C HIS A 113 -19.74 -1.67 2.36
N LYS A 114 -20.59 -2.63 1.97
CA LYS A 114 -20.66 -3.17 0.59
C LYS A 114 -20.88 -2.10 -0.48
N LEU A 115 -21.76 -1.11 -0.24
CA LEU A 115 -22.00 -0.02 -1.18
C LEU A 115 -20.78 0.88 -1.36
N ALA A 116 -20.14 1.25 -0.26
CA ALA A 116 -18.89 2.01 -0.29
C ALA A 116 -17.78 1.21 -0.98
N GLU A 117 -17.72 -0.10 -0.73
CA GLU A 117 -16.77 -0.98 -1.39
C GLU A 117 -17.00 -1.05 -2.90
N ALA A 118 -18.25 -1.16 -3.34
CA ALA A 118 -18.60 -1.15 -4.75
C ALA A 118 -18.18 0.18 -5.42
N LEU A 119 -18.42 1.30 -4.74
CA LEU A 119 -17.96 2.62 -5.21
C LEU A 119 -16.42 2.68 -5.29
N PHE A 120 -15.72 2.30 -4.23
CA PHE A 120 -14.26 2.30 -4.18
C PHE A 120 -13.65 1.36 -5.23
N SER A 121 -14.29 0.22 -5.48
CA SER A 121 -13.94 -0.68 -6.56
C SER A 121 -14.12 -0.03 -7.91
N PHE A 122 -15.26 0.62 -8.16
CA PHE A 122 -15.54 1.34 -9.40
C PHE A 122 -14.47 2.39 -9.72
N ILE A 123 -14.01 3.14 -8.72
CA ILE A 123 -12.98 4.18 -8.87
C ILE A 123 -11.53 3.67 -8.71
N ARG A 124 -11.34 2.34 -8.59
CA ARG A 124 -10.03 1.66 -8.50
C ARG A 124 -9.19 1.99 -7.26
N LEU A 125 -9.87 2.21 -6.13
CA LEU A 125 -9.25 2.26 -4.81
C LEU A 125 -9.30 0.91 -4.08
N THR A 126 -10.25 0.07 -4.47
CA THR A 126 -10.34 -1.31 -4.00
C THR A 126 -10.26 -2.28 -5.18
N LEU A 127 -9.38 -3.26 -5.14
CA LEU A 127 -9.22 -4.24 -6.22
C LEU A 127 -9.51 -5.65 -5.72
N ASN A 128 -10.10 -6.47 -6.59
CA ASN A 128 -10.36 -7.88 -6.30
C ASN A 128 -9.09 -8.71 -6.61
N PRO A 129 -8.43 -9.31 -5.60
CA PRO A 129 -7.23 -10.13 -5.81
C PRO A 129 -7.46 -11.31 -6.76
N LYS A 130 -8.66 -11.92 -6.74
CA LYS A 130 -9.00 -13.02 -7.66
C LYS A 130 -9.05 -12.59 -9.12
N LYS A 131 -9.32 -11.31 -9.39
CA LYS A 131 -9.41 -10.78 -10.76
C LYS A 131 -8.05 -10.34 -11.30
N PHE A 132 -7.22 -9.72 -10.46
CA PHE A 132 -6.00 -9.03 -10.88
C PHE A 132 -4.70 -9.68 -10.38
N LYS A 133 -4.80 -10.80 -9.67
CA LYS A 133 -3.71 -11.58 -9.08
C LYS A 133 -2.60 -10.72 -8.49
N HIS A 134 -2.97 -10.02 -7.42
CA HIS A 134 -2.09 -9.13 -6.67
C HIS A 134 -2.14 -9.44 -5.18
N GLN A 135 -1.06 -9.09 -4.46
CA GLN A 135 -1.02 -9.17 -3.00
C GLN A 135 -1.60 -7.90 -2.38
N ARG A 136 -2.73 -8.03 -1.71
CA ARG A 136 -3.38 -6.91 -1.04
C ARG A 136 -2.70 -6.59 0.28
N ILE A 137 -2.36 -5.32 0.51
CA ILE A 137 -1.96 -4.77 1.80
C ILE A 137 -3.15 -4.01 2.36
N VAL A 138 -3.81 -4.59 3.37
CA VAL A 138 -4.94 -3.97 4.06
C VAL A 138 -4.41 -2.95 5.06
N MET A 139 -4.66 -1.67 4.83
CA MET A 139 -4.18 -0.59 5.70
C MET A 139 -5.04 -0.52 6.98
N LEU A 140 -4.50 -1.04 8.08
CA LEU A 140 -5.11 -1.05 9.42
C LEU A 140 -4.39 -0.04 10.32
N TYR A 141 -4.64 1.25 10.09
CA TYR A 141 -3.97 2.34 10.81
C TYR A 141 -4.65 2.62 12.17
N THR A 142 -4.38 1.77 13.14
CA THR A 142 -4.80 1.90 14.54
C THR A 142 -4.43 3.24 15.18
N SER A 143 -3.32 3.87 14.77
CA SER A 143 -2.86 5.16 15.29
C SER A 143 -3.87 6.30 15.11
N PHE A 144 -4.79 6.19 14.15
CA PHE A 144 -5.90 7.14 13.96
C PHE A 144 -7.06 6.93 14.95
N ARG A 145 -7.01 5.90 15.78
CA ARG A 145 -8.02 5.58 16.81
C ARG A 145 -7.48 6.01 18.18
N LYS A 146 -8.31 6.72 18.95
CA LYS A 146 -7.91 7.31 20.24
C LYS A 146 -8.25 6.48 21.48
N ASN A 147 -8.93 5.32 21.38
CA ASN A 147 -9.62 4.69 22.50
C ASN A 147 -9.32 3.19 22.69
N GLN A 148 -9.68 2.65 23.87
CA GLN A 148 -9.54 1.27 24.40
C GLN A 148 -10.11 0.12 23.52
N VAL A 149 -10.62 0.41 22.31
CA VAL A 149 -11.28 -0.53 21.41
C VAL A 149 -10.38 -0.85 20.19
N ILE A 150 -9.07 -0.57 20.28
CA ILE A 150 -8.11 -0.83 19.19
C ILE A 150 -8.03 -2.32 18.88
N GLU A 151 -7.97 -3.17 19.90
CA GLU A 151 -7.91 -4.62 19.73
C GLU A 151 -9.18 -5.15 19.06
N ASP A 152 -10.38 -4.81 19.56
CA ASP A 152 -11.64 -5.22 18.95
C ASP A 152 -11.77 -4.75 17.50
N TYR A 153 -11.30 -3.53 17.20
CA TYR A 153 -11.25 -3.02 15.84
C TYR A 153 -10.34 -3.88 14.96
N LEU A 154 -9.12 -4.16 15.42
CA LEU A 154 -8.17 -5.02 14.71
C LEU A 154 -8.77 -6.40 14.47
N LEU A 155 -9.26 -7.06 15.51
CA LEU A 155 -9.85 -8.40 15.43
C LEU A 155 -11.01 -8.43 14.43
N LYS A 156 -11.91 -7.45 14.48
CA LYS A 156 -13.04 -7.35 13.55
C LYS A 156 -12.59 -7.13 12.10
N GLN A 157 -11.57 -6.32 11.84
CA GLN A 157 -11.06 -6.15 10.47
C GLN A 157 -10.30 -7.38 9.99
N LEU A 158 -9.55 -8.04 10.87
CA LEU A 158 -8.84 -9.29 10.55
C LEU A 158 -9.82 -10.40 10.21
N GLU A 159 -10.88 -10.57 11.00
CA GLU A 159 -11.94 -11.54 10.72
C GLU A 159 -12.55 -11.31 9.33
N LYS A 160 -12.94 -10.06 9.03
CA LYS A 160 -13.47 -9.69 7.71
C LYS A 160 -12.47 -9.94 6.58
N SER A 161 -11.21 -9.57 6.78
CA SER A 161 -10.15 -9.77 5.79
C SER A 161 -9.89 -11.26 5.55
N LYS A 162 -9.87 -12.08 6.59
CA LYS A 162 -9.75 -13.55 6.51
C LYS A 162 -10.94 -14.16 5.78
N GLN A 163 -12.17 -13.76 6.11
CA GLN A 163 -13.38 -14.24 5.41
C GLN A 163 -13.35 -13.90 3.91
N LYS A 164 -12.82 -12.73 3.55
CA LYS A 164 -12.85 -12.23 2.19
C LYS A 164 -11.67 -12.68 1.32
N TYR A 165 -10.48 -12.76 1.90
CA TYR A 165 -9.22 -12.98 1.19
C TYR A 165 -8.49 -14.26 1.63
N GLY A 166 -9.00 -14.97 2.64
CA GLY A 166 -8.30 -16.13 3.23
C GLY A 166 -7.00 -15.69 3.89
N GLU A 167 -5.91 -16.41 3.61
CA GLU A 167 -4.56 -16.06 4.06
C GLU A 167 -3.81 -15.14 3.08
N ASP A 168 -4.42 -14.79 1.94
CA ASP A 168 -3.75 -14.08 0.84
C ASP A 168 -3.87 -12.55 0.97
N PHE A 169 -3.43 -12.02 2.12
CA PHE A 169 -3.29 -10.59 2.35
C PHE A 169 -2.16 -10.28 3.32
N LEU A 170 -1.70 -9.03 3.29
CA LEU A 170 -0.75 -8.46 4.22
C LEU A 170 -1.46 -7.40 5.06
N VAL A 171 -1.01 -7.19 6.29
CA VAL A 171 -1.51 -6.11 7.14
C VAL A 171 -0.55 -4.93 7.09
N GLY A 172 -1.06 -3.77 6.70
CA GLY A 172 -0.34 -2.50 6.76
C GLY A 172 -0.61 -1.78 8.09
N LEU A 173 0.41 -1.64 8.93
CA LEU A 173 0.34 -0.88 10.17
C LEU A 173 0.58 0.61 9.91
N GLY A 174 0.11 1.47 10.82
CA GLY A 174 0.23 2.93 10.73
C GLY A 174 1.65 3.45 10.48
N VAL A 175 1.75 4.75 10.20
CA VAL A 175 3.01 5.40 9.88
C VAL A 175 3.89 5.62 11.12
N ILE A 176 5.19 5.33 11.03
CA ILE A 176 6.15 5.60 12.13
C ILE A 176 6.89 6.95 11.99
N ALA A 177 6.53 7.74 10.99
CA ALA A 177 6.98 9.11 10.78
C ALA A 177 5.90 9.91 10.02
N PRO A 178 5.88 11.26 10.12
CA PRO A 178 4.93 12.09 9.40
C PRO A 178 4.88 11.75 7.91
N GLY A 179 3.68 11.74 7.33
CA GLY A 179 3.46 11.47 5.91
C GLY A 179 3.60 12.73 5.06
N VAL A 180 3.04 12.69 3.85
CA VAL A 180 3.01 13.86 2.93
C VAL A 180 1.99 14.88 3.41
N GLY A 181 0.97 14.43 4.14
CA GLY A 181 -0.03 15.29 4.74
C GLY A 181 0.42 15.93 6.05
N GLU A 182 1.53 15.47 6.65
CA GLU A 182 2.11 15.90 7.94
C GLU A 182 1.15 15.88 9.14
N ASN A 183 -0.04 15.32 8.97
CA ASN A 183 -1.13 15.30 9.95
C ASN A 183 -1.46 13.87 10.42
N GLU A 184 -0.75 12.87 9.91
CA GLU A 184 -0.96 11.48 10.27
C GLU A 184 -0.46 11.21 11.70
N PRO A 185 -1.29 10.64 12.59
CA PRO A 185 -0.84 10.21 13.90
C PRO A 185 0.25 9.15 13.79
N ILE A 186 1.40 9.43 14.41
CA ILE A 186 2.54 8.53 14.44
C ILE A 186 2.21 7.33 15.33
N LEU A 187 2.35 6.13 14.78
CA LEU A 187 2.25 4.88 15.52
C LEU A 187 3.43 4.75 16.46
N SER A 188 3.22 4.98 17.76
CA SER A 188 4.28 4.87 18.78
C SER A 188 4.86 3.44 18.88
N PRO A 189 6.06 3.26 19.45
CA PRO A 189 6.61 1.92 19.68
C PRO A 189 5.70 1.02 20.54
N SER A 190 5.03 1.58 21.55
CA SER A 190 4.11 0.80 22.40
C SER A 190 2.85 0.35 21.65
N HIS A 191 2.29 1.21 20.80
CA HIS A 191 1.16 0.82 19.95
C HIS A 191 1.58 -0.17 18.86
N LEU A 192 2.77 0.00 18.27
CA LEU A 192 3.32 -0.98 17.34
C LEU A 192 3.48 -2.35 18.00
N GLU A 193 4.00 -2.41 19.23
CA GLU A 193 4.15 -3.66 19.97
C GLU A 193 2.79 -4.32 20.25
N HIS A 194 1.82 -3.53 20.70
CA HIS A 194 0.44 -3.99 20.89
C HIS A 194 -0.12 -4.62 19.61
N ASP A 195 -0.05 -3.89 18.49
CA ASP A 195 -0.62 -4.36 17.22
C ASP A 195 0.09 -5.61 16.71
N LEU A 196 1.43 -5.66 16.77
CA LEU A 196 2.20 -6.85 16.39
C LEU A 196 1.87 -8.05 17.28
N LYS A 197 1.64 -7.85 18.58
CA LYS A 197 1.21 -8.91 19.50
C LYS A 197 -0.14 -9.50 19.10
N VAL A 198 -1.12 -8.63 18.81
CA VAL A 198 -2.46 -9.06 18.37
C VAL A 198 -2.35 -9.80 17.04
N LEU A 199 -1.64 -9.23 16.05
CA LEU A 199 -1.47 -9.84 14.74
C LEU A 199 -0.78 -11.21 14.80
N ASN A 200 0.25 -11.35 15.63
CA ASN A 200 0.95 -12.61 15.83
C ASN A 200 0.05 -13.67 16.47
N ARG A 201 -0.75 -13.30 17.49
CA ARG A 201 -1.75 -14.20 18.11
C ARG A 201 -2.79 -14.67 17.10
N GLU A 202 -3.17 -13.80 16.18
CA GLU A 202 -4.12 -14.09 15.10
C GLU A 202 -3.52 -14.83 13.90
N GLY A 203 -2.24 -15.24 13.97
CA GLY A 203 -1.56 -16.02 12.94
C GLY A 203 -1.15 -15.22 11.69
N ILE A 204 -1.11 -13.89 11.77
CA ILE A 204 -0.69 -13.05 10.64
C ILE A 204 0.83 -13.12 10.46
N LYS A 205 1.26 -13.70 9.34
CA LYS A 205 2.68 -13.99 9.05
C LYS A 205 3.44 -12.82 8.43
N LYS A 206 2.75 -11.84 7.84
CA LYS A 206 3.37 -10.75 7.08
C LYS A 206 2.72 -9.41 7.41
N VAL A 207 3.55 -8.46 7.81
CA VAL A 207 3.15 -7.11 8.18
C VAL A 207 4.00 -6.10 7.41
N VAL A 208 3.38 -5.00 6.99
CA VAL A 208 4.02 -3.85 6.35
C VAL A 208 3.99 -2.68 7.32
N ILE A 209 5.15 -2.09 7.61
CA ILE A 209 5.27 -0.88 8.42
C ILE A 209 5.65 0.26 7.50
N PHE A 210 4.84 1.32 7.45
CA PHE A 210 5.05 2.44 6.55
C PHE A 210 5.97 3.51 7.16
N ARG A 211 6.67 4.25 6.29
CA ARG A 211 7.57 5.39 6.62
C ARG A 211 8.83 4.99 7.40
N LEU A 212 9.67 4.14 6.80
CA LEU A 212 10.97 3.71 7.34
C LEU A 212 11.90 4.85 7.82
N GLY A 213 11.72 6.09 7.37
CA GLY A 213 12.49 7.24 7.87
C GLY A 213 12.30 7.54 9.36
N GLY A 214 11.23 7.04 9.99
CA GLY A 214 11.02 7.15 11.44
C GLY A 214 11.66 6.04 12.28
N LEU A 215 12.31 5.07 11.62
CA LEU A 215 12.88 3.91 12.30
C LEU A 215 14.03 4.35 13.22
N ASN A 216 13.92 3.99 14.50
CA ASN A 216 14.93 4.26 15.53
C ASN A 216 15.13 3.00 16.40
N LYS A 217 16.02 3.09 17.40
CA LYS A 217 16.35 1.96 18.29
C LYS A 217 15.11 1.36 18.96
N LYS A 218 14.17 2.19 19.44
CA LYS A 218 12.95 1.73 20.12
C LYS A 218 12.04 0.93 19.18
N TYR A 219 11.82 1.42 17.96
CA TYR A 219 11.05 0.66 16.96
C TYR A 219 11.74 -0.66 16.58
N LEU A 220 13.07 -0.64 16.43
CA LEU A 220 13.85 -1.84 16.11
C LEU A 220 13.76 -2.90 17.21
N GLU A 221 13.81 -2.50 18.48
CA GLU A 221 13.64 -3.40 19.63
C GLU A 221 12.28 -4.10 19.58
N VAL A 222 11.20 -3.37 19.29
CA VAL A 222 9.86 -3.94 19.12
C VAL A 222 9.83 -4.91 17.95
N ILE A 223 10.28 -4.49 16.75
CA ILE A 223 10.23 -5.31 15.53
C ILE A 223 11.01 -6.62 15.69
N LYS A 224 12.19 -6.57 16.32
CA LYS A 224 13.04 -7.76 16.53
C LYS A 224 12.37 -8.87 17.34
N LYS A 225 11.39 -8.56 18.21
CA LYS A 225 10.63 -9.56 18.98
C LYS A 225 9.78 -10.47 18.08
N TYR A 226 9.45 -10.02 16.86
CA TYR A 226 8.48 -10.68 15.97
C TYR A 226 9.08 -11.10 14.63
N VAL A 227 10.37 -10.84 14.38
CA VAL A 227 11.05 -11.24 13.14
C VAL A 227 11.86 -12.50 13.42
N SER A 228 11.47 -13.60 12.78
CA SER A 228 12.19 -14.87 12.72
C SER A 228 12.91 -15.08 11.38
#